data_AF-A0A2M8PVA4-F1
#
_entry.id   AF-A0A2M8PVA4-F1
#
_cell.length_a   1.000
_cell.length_b   1.000
_cell.length_c   1.000
_cell.angle_alpha   90.00
_cell.angle_beta   90.00
_cell.angle_gamma   90.00
#
_symmetry.space_group_name_H-M   'P 1'
#
loop_
_entity.id
_entity.type
_entity.pdbx_description
1 polymer ?
#
loop_
_entity_poly.entity_id
_entity_poly.type
_entity_poly.pdbx_seq_one_letter_code
_entity_poly.pdbx_strand_id
1 'polypeptide(L)' 'LTLMHPLPRLNEISMAVDGDPRAAYFRQMEYGLFVRMALLALVLGKA' A
#
# COMPACT_ATOMS: atom_id res chain seq x y z
N LEU A 1 -3.21 12.13 -10.47
CA LEU A 1 -4.20 11.48 -9.58
C LEU A 1 -3.77 10.03 -9.39
N THR A 2 -3.80 9.52 -8.15
CA THR A 2 -3.34 8.17 -7.79
C THR A 2 -4.48 7.40 -7.12
N LEU A 3 -4.68 6.14 -7.50
CA LEU A 3 -5.71 5.26 -6.96
C LEU A 3 -5.12 4.36 -5.87
N MET A 4 -5.68 4.45 -4.66
CA MET A 4 -5.26 3.69 -3.48
C MET A 4 -6.41 2.82 -3.00
N HIS A 5 -6.08 1.69 -2.37
CA HIS A 5 -7.05 0.74 -1.82
C HIS A 5 -6.38 -0.09 -0.72
N PRO A 6 -6.98 -0.23 0.47
CA PRO A 6 -6.35 -0.94 1.58
C PRO A 6 -6.28 -2.46 1.41
N LEU A 7 -7.05 -3.02 0.46
CA LEU A 7 -7.22 -4.46 0.22
C LEU A 7 -7.83 -5.21 1.44
N PRO A 8 -8.34 -6.44 1.27
CA PRO A 8 -8.62 -7.10 -0.02
C PRO A 8 -9.67 -6.31 -0.81
N ARG A 9 -9.55 -6.33 -2.14
CA ARG A 9 -10.66 -5.86 -2.98
C ARG A 9 -11.62 -7.00 -3.27
N LEU A 10 -12.92 -6.73 -3.32
CA LEU A 10 -13.91 -7.67 -3.85
C LEU A 10 -14.32 -7.28 -5.27
N ASN A 11 -15.31 -6.41 -5.41
CA ASN A 11 -15.92 -6.00 -6.68
C ASN A 11 -15.90 -4.48 -6.88
N GLU A 12 -15.38 -3.73 -5.91
CA GLU A 12 -15.28 -2.28 -5.91
C GLU A 12 -14.23 -1.76 -6.92
N ILE A 13 -13.27 -2.59 -7.33
CA ILE A 13 -12.25 -2.24 -8.33
C ILE A 13 -12.11 -3.41 -9.31
N SER A 14 -12.45 -3.18 -10.59
CA SER A 14 -12.23 -4.15 -11.65
C SER A 14 -10.74 -4.46 -11.86
N MET A 15 -10.41 -5.72 -12.13
CA MET A 15 -9.04 -6.15 -12.47
C MET A 15 -8.48 -5.45 -13.72
N ALA A 16 -9.35 -4.93 -14.60
CA ALA A 16 -8.92 -4.14 -15.75
C ALA A 16 -8.19 -2.84 -15.35
N VAL A 17 -8.39 -2.37 -14.12
CA VAL A 17 -7.76 -1.16 -13.57
C VAL A 17 -6.31 -1.40 -13.14
N ASP A 18 -5.86 -2.65 -13.04
CA ASP A 18 -4.50 -3.00 -12.57
C ASP A 18 -3.40 -2.47 -13.48
N GLY A 19 -3.67 -2.43 -14.79
CA GLY A 19 -2.75 -1.89 -15.79
C GLY A 19 -2.74 -0.36 -15.88
N ASP A 20 -3.67 0.32 -15.19
CA ASP A 20 -3.70 1.78 -15.19
C ASP A 20 -2.48 2.34 -14.44
N PRO A 21 -1.68 3.25 -15.02
CA PRO A 21 -0.50 3.81 -14.35
C PRO A 21 -0.82 4.56 -13.06
N ARG A 22 -2.09 4.89 -12.81
CA ARG A 22 -2.57 5.53 -11.59
C ARG A 22 -2.85 4.51 -10.47
N ALA A 23 -2.99 3.23 -10.77
CA ALA A 23 -3.21 2.17 -9.78
C ALA A 23 -1.96 1.98 -8.91
N ALA A 24 -2.07 2.36 -7.62
CA ALA A 24 -0.96 2.31 -6.68
C ALA A 24 -1.24 1.44 -5.44
N TYR A 25 -2.37 0.75 -5.36
CA TYR A 25 -2.71 -0.10 -4.20
C TYR A 25 -1.71 -1.23 -3.95
N PHE A 26 -1.05 -1.76 -4.99
CA PHE A 26 0.06 -2.73 -4.78
C PHE A 26 1.31 -2.06 -4.20
N ARG A 27 1.71 -0.90 -4.75
CA ARG A 27 2.85 -0.11 -4.21
C ARG A 27 2.59 0.36 -2.78
N GLN A 28 1.34 0.71 -2.46
CA GLN A 28 0.89 1.05 -1.12
C GLN A 28 1.13 -0.09 -0.13
N MET A 29 0.87 -1.34 -0.50
CA MET A 29 1.11 -2.49 0.39
C MET A 29 2.60 -2.64 0.73
N GLU A 30 3.48 -2.42 -0.25
CA GLU A 30 4.94 -2.39 -0.04
C GLU A 30 5.34 -1.28 0.94
N TYR A 31 4.76 -0.08 0.81
CA TYR A 31 4.99 1.01 1.78
C TYR A 31 4.54 0.64 3.20
N GLY A 32 3.55 -0.23 3.35
CA GLY A 32 3.17 -0.77 4.65
C GLY A 32 4.29 -1.56 5.34
N LEU A 33 5.23 -2.17 4.61
CA LEU A 33 6.41 -2.81 5.20
C LEU A 33 7.34 -1.75 5.81
N PHE A 34 7.72 -0.75 5.01
CA PHE A 34 8.66 0.29 5.44
C PHE A 34 8.12 1.12 6.62
N VAL A 35 6.84 1.47 6.60
CA VAL A 35 6.21 2.19 7.70
C VAL A 35 6.22 1.37 8.99
N ARG A 36 5.94 0.07 8.92
CA ARG A 36 6.00 -0.81 10.10
C ARG A 36 7.43 -0.97 10.62
N MET A 37 8.41 -1.12 9.72
CA MET A 37 9.83 -1.16 10.10
C MET A 37 10.25 0.12 10.83
N ALA A 38 9.90 1.29 10.27
CA ALA A 38 10.20 2.58 10.89
C ALA A 38 9.51 2.75 12.25
N LEU A 39 8.24 2.38 12.34
CA LEU A 39 7.49 2.45 13.59
C LEU A 39 8.09 1.53 14.67
N LEU A 40 8.46 0.30 14.31
CA LEU A 40 9.13 -0.62 15.22
C LEU A 40 10.51 -0.11 15.64
N ALA A 41 11.29 0.47 14.73
CA ALA A 41 12.57 1.08 15.06
C ALA A 41 12.41 2.24 16.05
N LEU A 42 11.40 3.09 15.85
CA LEU A 42 11.08 4.22 16.74
C LEU A 42 10.64 3.75 18.14
N VAL A 43 9.76 2.75 18.21
CA VAL A 43 9.22 2.24 19.49
C VAL A 43 10.25 1.42 20.26
N LEU A 44 11.14 0.69 19.57
CA LEU A 44 12.16 -0.17 20.19
C LEU A 44 13.52 0.55 20.39
N GLY A 45 13.61 1.85 20.11
CA GLY A 45 14.83 2.65 20.35
C GLY A 45 16.01 2.32 19.45
N LYS A 46 15.75 1.92 18.20
CA LYS A 46 16.78 1.62 17.17
C LYS A 46 16.83 2.68 16.04
N ALA A 47 16.09 3.77 16.20
CA ALA A 47 16.05 4.92 15.30
C ALA A 47 16.98 6.03 15.78
#